data_AF-A0A2T6B4F3-F1
#
_entry.id   AF-A0A2T6B4F3-F1
#
_cell.length_a   1.000
_cell.length_b   1.000
_cell.length_c   1.000
_cell.angle_alpha   90.00
_cell.angle_beta   90.00
_cell.angle_gamma   90.00
#
_symmetry.space_group_name_H-M   'P 1'
#
loop_
_entity.id
_entity.type
_entity.pdbx_description
1 polymer ?
#
loop_
_entity_poly.entity_id
_entity_poly.type
_entity_poly.pdbx_seq_one_letter_code
_entity_poly.pdbx_strand_id
1 'polypeptide(L)' 'MAVYDGLPPPLRRWLAGALLPWSAASALRLWRRTLAETGSEAAALDRLTIAEARLVARDAARIWGAGHPMAGGAVQPVAG' A
#
# COMPACT_ATOMS: atom_id res chain seq x y z
N MET A 1 12.10 13.34 -10.27
CA MET A 1 13.29 12.65 -9.72
C MET A 1 13.62 13.12 -8.31
N ALA A 2 13.86 14.42 -8.08
CA ALA A 2 14.28 14.98 -6.78
C ALA A 2 13.48 14.57 -5.52
N VAL A 3 12.15 14.35 -5.64
CA VAL A 3 11.33 13.91 -4.50
C VAL A 3 11.72 12.52 -4.01
N TYR A 4 12.14 11.63 -4.90
CA TYR A 4 12.54 10.27 -4.55
C TYR A 4 13.90 10.24 -3.83
N ASP A 5 14.83 11.07 -4.28
CA ASP A 5 16.17 11.18 -3.68
C ASP A 5 16.13 11.74 -2.25
N GLY A 6 15.16 12.61 -1.97
CA GLY A 6 14.92 13.18 -0.64
C GLY A 6 14.06 12.33 0.29
N LEU A 7 13.68 11.10 -0.08
CA LEU A 7 12.85 10.25 0.78
C LEU A 7 13.63 9.72 1.99
N PRO A 8 12.98 9.60 3.16
CA PRO A 8 13.51 8.83 4.27
C PRO A 8 13.92 7.42 3.83
N PRO A 9 15.08 6.89 4.27
CA PRO A 9 15.53 5.53 3.95
C PRO A 9 14.47 4.43 4.16
N PRO A 10 13.70 4.40 5.26
CA PRO A 10 12.67 3.36 5.43
C PRO A 10 11.55 3.46 4.40
N LEU A 11 11.11 4.68 4.06
CA LEU A 11 10.10 4.91 3.04
C LEU A 11 10.60 4.51 1.64
N ARG A 12 11.86 4.81 1.33
CA ARG A 12 12.47 4.43 0.05
C ARG A 12 12.59 2.91 -0.08
N ARG A 13 12.95 2.22 1.00
CA ARG A 13 12.99 0.75 1.04
C ARG A 13 11.61 0.14 0.86
N TRP A 14 10.58 0.71 1.48
CA TRP A 14 9.21 0.27 1.29
C TRP A 14 8.76 0.43 -0.16
N LEU A 15 9.00 1.60 -0.77
CA LEU A 15 8.65 1.85 -2.19
C LEU A 15 9.32 0.89 -3.16
N ALA A 16 10.56 0.45 -2.87
CA ALA A 16 11.27 -0.51 -3.69
C ALA A 16 10.61 -1.91 -3.71
N GLY A 17 9.81 -2.25 -2.70
CA GLY A 17 9.07 -3.51 -2.60
C GLY A 17 7.55 -3.37 -2.74
N ALA A 18 7.04 -2.18 -3.05
CA ALA A 18 5.62 -1.93 -3.20
C ALA A 18 5.06 -2.65 -4.43
N LEU A 19 3.85 -3.19 -4.32
CA LEU A 19 3.17 -3.88 -5.42
C LEU A 19 2.69 -2.92 -6.50
N LEU A 20 2.26 -1.71 -6.10
CA LEU A 20 1.75 -0.71 -7.02
C LEU A 20 2.82 0.32 -7.40
N PRO A 21 2.74 0.93 -8.59
CA PRO A 21 3.61 2.03 -8.99
C PRO A 21 3.19 3.33 -8.28
N TRP A 22 3.49 3.43 -6.98
CA TRP A 22 3.20 4.60 -6.17
C TRP A 22 3.98 5.83 -6.65
N SER A 23 3.34 7.00 -6.63
CA SER A 23 4.06 8.26 -6.74
C SER A 23 4.83 8.53 -5.43
N ALA A 24 6.10 8.95 -5.52
CA ALA A 24 6.91 9.30 -4.34
C ALA A 24 6.23 10.37 -3.46
N ALA A 25 5.52 11.31 -4.09
CA ALA A 25 4.84 12.40 -3.39
C ALA A 25 3.62 11.94 -2.59
N SER A 26 2.84 10.96 -3.08
CA SER A 26 1.69 10.43 -2.33
C SER A 26 2.15 9.58 -1.15
N ALA A 27 3.16 8.73 -1.36
CA ALA A 27 3.75 7.91 -0.30
C ALA A 27 4.36 8.78 0.81
N LEU A 28 5.13 9.82 0.45
CA LEU A 28 5.70 10.77 1.41
C LEU A 28 4.63 11.53 2.21
N ARG A 29 3.51 11.89 1.58
CA ARG A 29 2.41 12.58 2.26
C ARG A 29 1.78 11.70 3.34
N LEU A 30 1.49 10.45 3.01
CA LEU A 30 0.90 9.49 3.95
C LEU A 30 1.88 9.14 5.08
N TRP A 31 3.16 8.95 4.73
CA TRP A 31 4.23 8.75 5.71
C TRP A 31 4.29 9.88 6.73
N ARG A 32 4.46 11.13 6.26
CA ARG A 32 4.62 12.30 7.13
C ARG A 32 3.39 12.52 8.02
N ARG A 33 2.20 12.33 7.45
CA ARG A 33 0.95 12.41 8.20
C ARG A 33 0.92 11.38 9.33
N THR A 34 1.17 10.11 9.02
CA THR A 34 1.12 9.04 10.02
C THR A 34 2.21 9.19 11.07
N LEU A 35 3.40 9.63 10.66
CA LEU A 35 4.51 9.90 11.58
C LEU A 35 4.18 11.07 12.52
N ALA A 36 3.52 12.13 12.03
CA ALA A 36 3.06 13.23 12.88
C ALA A 36 1.94 12.80 13.85
N GLU A 37 1.06 11.89 13.42
CA GLU A 37 -0.05 11.37 14.25
C GLU A 37 0.43 10.37 15.32
N THR A 38 1.45 9.56 15.02
CA THR A 38 1.83 8.40 15.85
C THR A 38 3.23 8.47 16.44
N GLY A 39 4.10 9.32 15.89
CA GLY A 39 5.53 9.36 16.21
C GLY A 39 6.32 8.11 15.79
N SER A 40 5.70 7.15 15.09
CA SER A 40 6.28 5.84 14.78
C SER A 40 6.45 5.63 13.28
N GLU A 41 7.70 5.36 12.86
CA GLU A 41 8.02 4.97 11.49
C GLU A 41 7.37 3.63 11.10
N ALA A 42 7.30 2.68 12.04
CA ALA A 42 6.66 1.39 11.81
C ALA A 42 5.16 1.55 11.53
N ALA A 43 4.48 2.43 12.27
CA ALA A 43 3.07 2.74 12.02
C ALA A 43 2.86 3.42 10.65
N ALA A 44 3.80 4.26 10.23
CA ALA A 44 3.77 4.88 8.90
C ALA A 44 3.92 3.84 7.77
N LEU A 45 4.82 2.87 7.91
CA LEU A 45 4.97 1.74 6.98
C LEU A 45 3.72 0.88 6.93
N ASP A 46 3.17 0.51 8.08
CA ASP A 46 1.95 -0.31 8.17
C ASP A 46 0.77 0.38 7.47
N ARG A 47 0.62 1.70 7.68
CA ARG A 47 -0.43 2.48 7.04
C ARG A 47 -0.27 2.58 5.53
N LEU A 48 0.95 2.61 5.02
CA LEU A 48 1.24 2.52 3.58
C LEU A 48 0.85 1.15 3.02
N THR A 49 1.23 0.07 3.69
CA THR A 49 0.88 -1.30 3.30
C THR A 49 -0.63 -1.52 3.27
N ILE A 50 -1.36 -1.04 4.28
CA ILE A 50 -2.84 -1.09 4.30
C ILE A 50 -3.44 -0.31 3.14
N ALA A 51 -2.90 0.87 2.82
CA ALA A 51 -3.38 1.68 1.72
C ALA A 51 -3.15 0.98 0.36
N GLU A 52 -2.01 0.32 0.18
CA GLU A 52 -1.72 -0.48 -1.02
C GLU A 52 -2.69 -1.65 -1.15
N ALA A 53 -2.89 -2.43 -0.09
CA ALA A 53 -3.83 -3.56 -0.11
C ALA A 53 -5.25 -3.12 -0.50
N ARG A 54 -5.71 -1.96 -0.02
CA ARG A 54 -7.02 -1.40 -0.39
C ARG A 54 -7.10 -1.01 -1.87
N LEU A 55 -6.04 -0.43 -2.42
CA LEU A 55 -5.97 -0.08 -3.84
C LEU A 55 -5.97 -1.33 -4.71
N VAL A 56 -5.14 -2.32 -4.36
CA VAL A 56 -5.09 -3.63 -5.04
C VAL A 56 -6.46 -4.30 -5.00
N ALA A 57 -7.14 -4.32 -3.85
CA ALA A 57 -8.46 -4.93 -3.74
C ALA A 57 -9.51 -4.22 -4.60
N ARG A 58 -9.50 -2.89 -4.59
CA ARG A 58 -10.40 -2.09 -5.43
C ARG A 58 -10.17 -2.35 -6.91
N ASP A 59 -8.91 -2.34 -7.34
CA ASP A 59 -8.56 -2.55 -8.74
C ASP A 59 -8.85 -4.00 -9.15
N ALA A 60 -8.64 -4.96 -8.24
CA ALA A 60 -8.99 -6.35 -8.48
C ALA A 60 -10.50 -6.55 -8.67
N ALA A 61 -11.31 -5.93 -7.81
CA ALA A 61 -12.77 -5.93 -7.95
C ALA A 61 -13.23 -5.28 -9.26
N ARG A 62 -12.55 -4.21 -9.70
CA ARG A 62 -12.86 -3.49 -10.94
C ARG A 62 -12.49 -4.27 -12.20
N ILE A 63 -11.34 -4.95 -12.20
CA ILE A 63 -10.79 -5.61 -13.38
C ILE A 63 -11.35 -7.03 -13.53
N TRP A 64 -11.37 -7.81 -12.45
CA TRP A 64 -11.74 -9.23 -12.46
C TRP A 64 -13.08 -9.54 -11.77
N GLY A 65 -13.74 -8.52 -11.21
CA GLY A 65 -15.00 -8.68 -10.48
C GLY A 65 -14.81 -9.03 -9.00
N ALA A 66 -15.89 -8.94 -8.23
CA ALA A 66 -15.89 -9.13 -6.77
C ALA A 66 -15.53 -10.55 -6.31
N GLY A 67 -15.58 -11.55 -7.19
CA GLY A 67 -15.22 -12.94 -6.89
C GLY A 67 -13.73 -13.25 -6.91
N HIS A 68 -12.87 -12.30 -7.31
CA HIS A 68 -11.43 -12.50 -7.31
C HIS A 68 -10.90 -12.53 -5.86
N PRO A 69 -9.96 -13.43 -5.49
CA PRO A 69 -9.49 -13.57 -4.11
C PRO A 69 -8.92 -12.26 -3.51
N MET A 70 -8.34 -11.41 -4.35
CA MET A 70 -7.82 -10.09 -3.93
C MET A 70 -8.91 -9.00 -3.83
N ALA A 71 -10.09 -9.20 -4.44
CA ALA A 71 -11.18 -8.21 -4.47
C ALA A 71 -11.98 -8.15 -3.16
N GLY A 72 -11.73 -9.07 -2.22
CA GLY A 72 -12.51 -9.21 -1.00
C GLY A 72 -13.70 -10.15 -1.20
N GLY A 73 -13.41 -11.41 -1.52
CA GLY A 73 -14.38 -12.49 -1.56
C GLY A 73 -13.73 -13.76 -1.05
N ALA A 74 -14.35 -14.41 -0.07
CA ALA A 74 -13.87 -15.62 0.58
C ALA A 74 -13.33 -16.63 -0.44
N VAL A 75 -12.13 -17.16 -0.17
CA VAL A 75 -11.72 -18.45 -0.73
C VAL A 75 -12.81 -19.44 -0.31
N GLN A 76 -13.67 -19.82 -1.25
CA GLN A 76 -14.53 -20.99 -1.08
C GLN A 76 -13.57 -22.18 -1.03
N PRO A 77 -13.58 -23.02 0.01
CA PRO A 77 -12.80 -24.25 -0.01
C PRO A 77 -13.31 -25.09 -1.18
N VAL A 78 -12.40 -25.49 -2.06
CA VAL A 78 -12.67 -26.51 -3.07
C VAL A 78 -13.07 -27.78 -2.32
N ALA A 79 -14.35 -28.12 -2.37
CA ALA A 79 -14.82 -29.41 -1.88
C ALA A 79 -14.30 -30.47 -2.84
N GLY A 80 -13.33 -31.25 -2.37
CA GLY A 80 -12.93 -32.53 -2.93
C GLY A 80 -13.63 -33.67 -2.21
#